data_AF-A0A537ZB53-F1
#
_entry.id   AF-A0A537ZB53-F1
#
_cell.length_a   1.000
_cell.length_b   1.000
_cell.length_c   1.000
_cell.angle_alpha   90.00
_cell.angle_beta   90.00
_cell.angle_gamma   90.00
#
_symmetry.space_group_name_H-M   'P 1'
#
loop_
_entity.id
_entity.type
_entity.pdbx_description
1 polymer ?
#
loop_
_entity_poly.entity_id
_entity_poly.type
_entity_poly.pdbx_seq_one_letter_code
_entity_poly.pdbx_strand_id
1 'polypeptide(L)'
;MELPGRVRPRRRGVQPVRDRRLPDDHLRPPQRDLRGHPAWEPLRCAAERRRPRAPAGPDGPVIETPEIEEGWVAHDLAAEFPELRILHTAVEARSGRSPEAVRRRLRNLADRYTGGKAVTLRQQPVPWAYRVFFRQVGIDPDERRTPPEEIALERMRAGGFPSRNLLDDAILIATVETSVPLVAFDDEKLEGPLGLRLSEPGERLGGDGRPLSSRQVVIADAERSVGVLFADLAEGRGVHPRTRRIRIASIQVKGVPDVSVEEALWIIAEVLQGDAGEGAAPAGNAP
;
A
#
# COMPACT_ATOMS: atom_id res chain seq x y z
N MET A 1 -1.54 47.95 -43.99
CA MET A 1 -0.88 46.66 -44.31
C MET A 1 -0.78 45.91 -42.99
N GLU A 2 -1.84 45.18 -42.63
CA GLU A 2 -2.07 44.61 -41.30
C GLU A 2 -1.77 43.10 -41.28
N LEU A 3 -1.14 42.65 -40.19
CA LEU A 3 -0.81 41.25 -39.90
C LEU A 3 -2.10 40.48 -39.51
N PRO A 4 -2.30 39.23 -39.96
CA PRO A 4 -3.46 38.44 -39.58
C PRO A 4 -3.39 37.95 -38.13
N GLY A 5 -4.51 38.11 -37.42
CA GLY A 5 -4.69 37.88 -36.00
C GLY A 5 -4.69 36.41 -35.55
N ARG A 6 -4.36 36.25 -34.27
CA ARG A 6 -4.30 35.01 -33.49
C ARG A 6 -5.60 34.21 -33.54
N VAL A 7 -5.51 32.93 -33.93
CA VAL A 7 -6.59 31.94 -33.79
C VAL A 7 -6.70 31.51 -32.32
N ARG A 8 -7.80 31.88 -31.65
CA ARG A 8 -8.18 31.35 -30.33
C ARG A 8 -8.87 29.98 -30.51
N PRO A 9 -8.54 28.93 -29.73
CA PRO A 9 -9.28 27.68 -29.77
C PRO A 9 -10.69 27.87 -29.18
N ARG A 10 -11.72 27.53 -29.97
CA ARG A 10 -13.12 27.48 -29.53
C ARG A 10 -13.29 26.37 -28.50
N ARG A 11 -13.76 26.72 -27.30
CA ARG A 11 -14.30 25.76 -26.33
C ARG A 11 -15.49 25.06 -26.99
N ARG A 12 -15.36 23.77 -27.31
CA ARG A 12 -16.52 22.91 -27.58
C ARG A 12 -17.18 22.62 -26.24
N GLY A 13 -18.39 23.14 -26.04
CA GLY A 13 -19.26 22.72 -24.96
C GLY A 13 -19.57 21.24 -25.11
N VAL A 14 -19.35 20.49 -24.04
CA VAL A 14 -19.75 19.08 -23.94
C VAL A 14 -21.27 19.05 -23.99
N GLN A 15 -21.84 18.44 -25.04
CA GLN A 15 -23.27 18.15 -25.10
C GLN A 15 -23.57 17.00 -24.13
N PRO A 16 -24.59 17.11 -23.27
CA PRO A 16 -24.99 16.01 -22.40
C PRO A 16 -25.62 14.89 -23.22
N VAL A 17 -25.18 13.66 -22.96
CA VAL A 17 -25.77 12.43 -23.48
C VAL A 17 -27.16 12.30 -22.88
N ARG A 18 -28.19 12.22 -23.74
CA ARG A 18 -29.58 12.01 -23.34
C ARG A 18 -29.75 10.59 -22.79
N ASP A 19 -30.44 10.53 -21.67
CA ASP A 19 -31.22 9.38 -21.19
C ASP A 19 -30.46 8.25 -20.48
N ARG A 20 -30.14 8.48 -19.20
CA ARG A 20 -30.22 7.45 -18.16
C ARG A 20 -30.73 8.11 -16.88
N ARG A 21 -31.88 7.65 -16.40
CA ARG A 21 -32.40 7.93 -15.06
C ARG A 21 -31.40 7.38 -14.03
N LEU A 22 -30.52 8.24 -13.54
CA LEU A 22 -29.71 8.06 -12.34
C LEU A 22 -30.01 9.27 -11.44
N PRO A 23 -30.25 9.09 -10.13
CA PRO A 23 -30.44 10.21 -9.22
C PRO A 23 -29.19 11.11 -9.19
N ASP A 24 -29.37 12.38 -9.56
CA ASP A 24 -28.36 13.45 -9.62
C ASP A 24 -28.00 14.03 -8.23
N ASP A 25 -28.00 13.19 -7.19
CA ASP A 25 -27.53 13.60 -5.87
C ASP A 25 -26.09 13.12 -5.70
N HIS A 26 -25.15 13.98 -6.11
CA HIS A 26 -23.98 14.42 -5.32
C HIS A 26 -22.99 15.13 -6.24
N LEU A 27 -23.33 16.39 -6.53
CA LEU A 27 -22.37 17.45 -6.78
C LEU A 27 -21.21 17.35 -5.77
N ARG A 28 -19.98 17.35 -6.30
CA ARG A 28 -18.71 17.68 -5.64
C ARG A 28 -18.75 17.65 -4.10
N PRO A 29 -18.12 16.65 -3.44
CA PRO A 29 -17.90 16.77 -2.01
C PRO A 29 -17.11 18.08 -1.75
N PRO A 30 -17.47 18.85 -0.71
CA PRO A 30 -16.78 20.07 -0.37
C PRO A 30 -15.31 19.76 -0.10
N GLN A 31 -14.46 20.48 -0.82
CA GLN A 31 -13.02 20.41 -0.76
C GLN A 31 -12.56 20.98 0.60
N ARG A 32 -12.59 20.17 1.67
CA ARG A 32 -12.06 20.52 2.98
C ARG A 32 -11.62 19.28 3.77
N ASP A 33 -10.31 19.18 3.96
CA ASP A 33 -9.57 18.34 4.91
C ASP A 33 -9.82 16.82 4.86
N LEU A 34 -9.52 16.19 3.72
CA LEU A 34 -9.12 14.78 3.68
C LEU A 34 -7.62 14.70 4.00
N ARG A 35 -7.25 14.85 5.28
CA ARG A 35 -5.92 14.47 5.76
C ARG A 35 -5.96 12.98 6.05
N GLY A 36 -5.35 12.19 5.17
CA GLY A 36 -5.25 10.74 5.28
C GLY A 36 -4.33 10.32 6.42
N HIS A 37 -4.64 9.19 7.04
CA HIS A 37 -3.79 8.59 8.07
C HIS A 37 -2.62 7.80 7.40
N PRO A 38 -1.45 7.63 8.05
CA PRO A 38 -0.14 7.41 7.45
C PRO A 38 0.13 6.03 6.86
N ALA A 39 -0.89 5.18 6.70
CA ALA A 39 -0.72 3.93 5.96
C ALA A 39 -0.43 4.20 4.47
N TRP A 40 -0.96 5.30 3.90
CA TRP A 40 -0.90 5.56 2.45
C TRP A 40 -0.80 7.04 2.00
N GLU A 41 -0.50 8.02 2.88
CA GLU A 41 -0.12 9.42 2.51
C GLU A 41 1.30 9.78 3.03
N PRO A 42 2.05 10.71 2.39
CA PRO A 42 3.46 10.97 2.69
C PRO A 42 3.70 11.74 4.00
N LEU A 43 4.29 11.03 4.95
CA LEU A 43 5.29 11.47 5.94
C LEU A 43 5.56 12.96 6.14
N ARG A 44 5.09 13.47 7.27
CA ARG A 44 5.86 14.44 8.06
C ARG A 44 5.65 14.14 9.54
N CYS A 45 6.69 13.74 10.26
CA CYS A 45 6.89 14.15 11.66
C CYS A 45 8.27 13.76 12.21
N ALA A 46 8.69 14.54 13.21
CA ALA A 46 10.06 14.82 13.58
C ALA A 46 10.81 13.68 14.30
N ALA A 47 12.08 13.52 13.94
CA ALA A 47 13.02 12.59 14.55
C ALA A 47 13.61 13.15 15.85
N GLU A 48 13.30 12.54 16.99
CA GLU A 48 14.11 12.70 18.20
C GLU A 48 15.18 11.60 18.28
N ARG A 49 16.43 12.06 18.42
CA ARG A 49 17.64 11.24 18.31
C ARG A 49 17.90 10.54 19.64
N ARG A 50 17.98 9.21 19.64
CA ARG A 50 18.70 8.45 20.67
C ARG A 50 19.70 7.49 20.04
N ARG A 51 20.87 7.38 20.67
CA ARG A 51 22.07 6.67 20.19
C ARG A 51 21.88 5.14 20.23
N PRO A 52 22.42 4.38 19.26
CA PRO A 52 22.27 2.92 19.22
C PRO A 52 23.27 2.20 20.13
N ARG A 53 22.86 1.01 20.59
CA ARG A 53 23.71 0.02 21.28
C ARG A 53 24.12 -1.08 20.28
N ALA A 54 25.31 -1.64 20.46
CA ALA A 54 25.99 -2.56 19.53
C ALA A 54 25.27 -3.91 19.33
N PRO A 55 25.46 -4.60 18.18
CA PRO A 55 24.81 -5.87 17.87
C PRO A 55 25.49 -7.06 18.56
N ALA A 56 24.73 -8.14 18.76
CA ALA A 56 25.17 -9.40 19.35
C ALA A 56 25.21 -10.52 18.30
N GLY A 57 26.31 -11.29 18.29
CA GLY A 57 26.38 -12.75 18.08
C GLY A 57 26.16 -13.34 16.67
N PRO A 58 26.88 -14.41 16.26
CA PRO A 58 26.91 -14.93 14.90
C PRO A 58 26.08 -16.22 14.69
N ASP A 59 24.88 -16.31 15.26
CA ASP A 59 23.96 -17.44 15.01
C ASP A 59 22.66 -16.90 14.42
N GLY A 60 22.62 -16.81 13.08
CA GLY A 60 21.46 -16.33 12.34
C GLY A 60 20.30 -17.34 12.40
N PRO A 61 19.05 -16.89 12.64
CA PRO A 61 17.89 -17.77 12.63
C PRO A 61 17.59 -18.23 11.19
N VAL A 62 17.33 -19.51 11.01
CA VAL A 62 16.76 -20.07 9.76
C VAL A 62 15.33 -19.53 9.64
N ILE A 63 15.00 -18.84 8.54
CA ILE A 63 13.64 -18.34 8.29
C ILE A 63 12.73 -19.53 7.94
N GLU A 64 11.70 -19.74 8.77
CA GLU A 64 10.53 -20.52 8.37
C GLU A 64 9.76 -19.74 7.29
N THR A 65 9.40 -20.41 6.19
CA THR A 65 8.61 -19.78 5.13
C THR A 65 7.33 -19.21 5.75
N PRO A 66 7.02 -17.91 5.57
CA PRO A 66 5.83 -17.33 6.16
C PRO A 66 4.61 -18.12 5.70
N GLU A 67 3.80 -18.58 6.65
CA GLU A 67 2.56 -19.26 6.36
C GLU A 67 1.57 -18.23 5.81
N ILE A 68 1.37 -18.26 4.48
CA ILE A 68 0.47 -17.36 3.79
C ILE A 68 -0.93 -17.97 3.84
N GLU A 69 -1.85 -17.24 4.45
CA GLU A 69 -3.25 -17.59 4.55
C GLU A 69 -4.09 -16.70 3.61
N GLU A 70 -5.13 -17.29 3.02
CA GLU A 70 -6.13 -16.57 2.26
C GLU A 70 -7.30 -16.18 3.16
N GLY A 71 -7.64 -14.90 3.17
CA GLY A 71 -8.80 -14.37 3.89
C GLY A 71 -10.09 -14.49 3.08
N TRP A 72 -11.22 -14.24 3.73
CA TRP A 72 -12.53 -14.40 3.11
C TRP A 72 -12.90 -13.20 2.23
N VAL A 73 -13.74 -13.43 1.22
CA VAL A 73 -14.33 -12.35 0.39
C VAL A 73 -15.84 -12.53 0.39
N ALA A 74 -16.57 -11.48 0.76
CA ALA A 74 -18.04 -11.51 0.79
C ALA A 74 -18.60 -11.88 -0.58
N HIS A 75 -19.70 -12.63 -0.60
CA HIS A 75 -20.28 -13.20 -1.81
C HIS A 75 -20.60 -12.15 -2.88
N ASP A 76 -21.18 -11.01 -2.48
CA ASP A 76 -21.51 -9.93 -3.41
C ASP A 76 -20.26 -9.32 -4.07
N LEU A 77 -19.19 -9.17 -3.31
CA LEU A 77 -17.91 -8.68 -3.82
C LEU A 77 -17.20 -9.72 -4.69
N ALA A 78 -17.24 -11.01 -4.31
CA ALA A 78 -16.69 -12.10 -5.11
C ALA A 78 -17.45 -12.31 -6.43
N ALA A 79 -18.77 -12.06 -6.44
CA ALA A 79 -19.57 -12.10 -7.66
C ALA A 79 -19.20 -10.99 -8.65
N GLU A 80 -18.84 -9.80 -8.16
CA GLU A 80 -18.40 -8.68 -8.98
C GLU A 80 -16.92 -8.80 -9.38
N PHE A 81 -16.08 -9.32 -8.49
CA PHE A 81 -14.64 -9.48 -8.67
C PHE A 81 -14.18 -10.91 -8.29
N PRO A 82 -14.34 -11.89 -9.20
CA PRO A 82 -14.02 -13.30 -8.91
C PRO A 82 -12.56 -13.59 -8.60
N GLU A 83 -11.65 -12.71 -9.03
CA GLU A 83 -10.19 -12.85 -8.83
C GLU A 83 -9.67 -11.92 -7.70
N LEU A 84 -10.59 -11.25 -6.97
CA LEU A 84 -10.21 -10.45 -5.81
C LEU A 84 -9.95 -11.39 -4.64
N ARG A 85 -8.74 -11.31 -4.08
CA ARG A 85 -8.34 -12.06 -2.90
C ARG A 85 -7.65 -11.15 -1.89
N ILE A 86 -7.68 -11.54 -0.63
CA ILE A 86 -6.83 -10.97 0.42
C ILE A 86 -5.94 -12.08 0.95
N LEU A 87 -4.63 -11.88 0.85
CA LEU A 87 -3.63 -12.82 1.36
C LEU A 87 -2.91 -12.17 2.53
N HIS A 88 -2.65 -12.93 3.58
CA HIS A 88 -2.00 -12.40 4.76
C HIS A 88 -1.07 -13.39 5.45
N THR A 89 -0.09 -12.85 6.18
CA THR A 89 0.80 -13.60 7.06
C THR A 89 0.91 -12.88 8.40
N ALA A 90 1.14 -13.62 9.47
CA ALA A 90 1.48 -13.06 10.78
C ALA A 90 3.00 -13.17 11.01
N VAL A 91 3.60 -12.13 11.56
CA VAL A 91 5.03 -12.08 11.86
C VAL A 91 5.25 -11.56 13.28
N GLU A 92 6.02 -12.28 14.09
CA GLU A 92 6.51 -11.81 15.38
C GLU A 92 7.62 -10.77 15.13
N ALA A 93 7.25 -9.49 15.20
CA ALA A 93 8.14 -8.38 14.95
C ALA A 93 7.66 -7.12 15.67
N ARG A 94 8.62 -6.23 15.96
CA ARG A 94 8.34 -4.89 16.51
C ARG A 94 8.64 -3.86 15.44
N SER A 95 7.74 -2.89 15.28
CA SER A 95 8.09 -1.67 14.58
C SER A 95 9.05 -0.84 15.45
N GLY A 96 10.10 -0.33 14.83
CA GLY A 96 11.18 0.38 15.52
C GLY A 96 12.10 1.10 14.54
N ARG A 97 13.28 1.49 15.00
CA ARG A 97 14.28 2.09 14.12
C ARG A 97 14.81 1.04 13.15
N SER A 98 14.79 1.34 11.85
CA SER A 98 15.30 0.42 10.83
C SER A 98 16.79 0.09 11.06
N PRO A 99 17.23 -1.17 10.92
CA PRO A 99 18.65 -1.53 10.93
C PRO A 99 19.43 -0.86 9.78
N GLU A 100 20.75 -0.81 9.88
CA GLU A 100 21.57 -0.21 8.81
C GLU A 100 21.52 -1.02 7.50
N ALA A 101 21.38 -2.34 7.60
CA ALA A 101 21.21 -3.20 6.42
C ALA A 101 19.94 -2.82 5.61
N VAL A 102 18.81 -2.57 6.29
CA VAL A 102 17.55 -2.11 5.68
C VAL A 102 17.73 -0.72 5.04
N ARG A 103 18.39 0.22 5.73
CA ARG A 103 18.69 1.54 5.16
C ARG A 103 19.59 1.45 3.93
N ARG A 104 20.56 0.54 3.94
CA ARG A 104 21.44 0.28 2.79
C ARG A 104 20.64 -0.31 1.62
N ARG A 105 19.73 -1.26 1.87
CA ARG A 105 18.81 -1.80 0.84
C ARG A 105 17.95 -0.69 0.23
N LEU A 106 17.39 0.21 1.04
CA LEU A 106 16.66 1.39 0.55
C LEU A 106 17.50 2.29 -0.35
N ARG A 107 18.76 2.58 0.01
CA ARG A 107 19.66 3.38 -0.84
C ARG A 107 19.93 2.66 -2.17
N ASN A 108 20.27 1.37 -2.13
CA ASN A 108 20.52 0.58 -3.33
C ASN A 108 19.28 0.48 -4.24
N LEU A 109 18.08 0.39 -3.65
CA LEU A 109 16.83 0.43 -4.41
C LEU A 109 16.60 1.80 -5.03
N ALA A 110 16.84 2.88 -4.29
CA ALA A 110 16.73 4.23 -4.81
C ALA A 110 17.66 4.44 -6.00
N ASP A 111 18.92 4.00 -5.93
CA ASP A 111 19.90 4.16 -7.01
C ASP A 111 19.47 3.44 -8.30
N ARG A 112 18.82 2.27 -8.17
CA ARG A 112 18.33 1.47 -9.31
C ARG A 112 16.98 1.92 -9.86
N TYR A 113 16.20 2.61 -9.06
CA TYR A 113 14.91 3.11 -9.48
C TYR A 113 15.17 4.37 -10.32
N THR A 114 14.96 4.40 -11.63
CA THR A 114 15.26 5.62 -12.42
C THR A 114 14.00 6.44 -12.70
N GLY A 115 14.15 7.70 -13.14
CA GLY A 115 13.02 8.48 -13.65
C GLY A 115 12.31 7.79 -14.83
N GLY A 116 13.07 7.11 -15.69
CA GLY A 116 12.50 6.28 -16.77
C GLY A 116 11.64 5.13 -16.25
N LYS A 117 12.09 4.44 -15.18
CA LYS A 117 11.29 3.41 -14.49
C LYS A 117 10.02 4.03 -13.89
N ALA A 118 10.10 5.19 -13.25
CA ALA A 118 8.94 5.87 -12.67
C ALA A 118 7.89 6.26 -13.72
N VAL A 119 8.31 6.78 -14.88
CA VAL A 119 7.39 7.20 -15.97
C VAL A 119 6.69 6.00 -16.63
N THR A 120 7.37 4.87 -16.72
CA THR A 120 6.84 3.65 -17.35
C THR A 120 6.10 2.74 -16.37
N LEU A 121 6.15 3.02 -15.06
CA LEU A 121 5.54 2.21 -14.01
C LEU A 121 4.08 1.88 -14.29
N ARG A 122 3.28 2.87 -14.68
CA ARG A 122 1.84 2.69 -14.99
C ARG A 122 1.54 1.78 -16.18
N GLN A 123 2.55 1.44 -16.97
CA GLN A 123 2.45 0.51 -18.12
C GLN A 123 2.92 -0.90 -17.74
N GLN A 124 3.49 -1.08 -16.55
CA GLN A 124 3.87 -2.40 -16.05
C GLN A 124 2.63 -3.20 -15.64
N PRO A 125 2.66 -4.55 -15.77
CA PRO A 125 1.47 -5.37 -15.57
C PRO A 125 0.79 -5.20 -14.21
N VAL A 126 1.55 -5.25 -13.11
CA VAL A 126 1.01 -5.18 -11.74
C VAL A 126 0.44 -3.79 -11.41
N PRO A 127 1.17 -2.67 -11.60
CA PRO A 127 0.57 -1.33 -11.43
C PRO A 127 -0.66 -1.10 -12.33
N TRP A 128 -0.64 -1.60 -13.57
CA TRP A 128 -1.79 -1.49 -14.47
C TRP A 128 -3.02 -2.21 -13.93
N ALA A 129 -2.85 -3.42 -13.40
CA ALA A 129 -3.93 -4.18 -12.76
C ALA A 129 -4.57 -3.40 -11.60
N TYR A 130 -3.76 -2.79 -10.73
CA TYR A 130 -4.27 -1.94 -9.65
C TYR A 130 -4.99 -0.70 -10.18
N ARG A 131 -4.50 -0.05 -11.24
CA ARG A 131 -5.21 1.09 -11.85
C ARG A 131 -6.57 0.69 -12.40
N VAL A 132 -6.68 -0.47 -13.04
CA VAL A 132 -7.96 -1.01 -13.53
C VAL A 132 -8.90 -1.25 -12.36
N PHE A 133 -8.42 -1.94 -11.32
CA PHE A 133 -9.22 -2.22 -10.14
C PHE A 133 -9.67 -0.94 -9.41
N PHE A 134 -8.78 0.04 -9.26
CA PHE A 134 -9.13 1.36 -8.69
C PHE A 134 -10.33 1.96 -9.43
N ARG A 135 -10.30 1.98 -10.77
CA ARG A 135 -11.43 2.50 -11.57
C ARG A 135 -12.71 1.68 -11.37
N GLN A 136 -12.60 0.36 -11.25
CA GLN A 136 -13.76 -0.51 -11.02
C GLN A 136 -14.42 -0.24 -9.67
N VAL A 137 -13.64 0.06 -8.62
CA VAL A 137 -14.15 0.42 -7.29
C VAL A 137 -14.44 1.93 -7.13
N GLY A 138 -14.45 2.67 -8.24
CA GLY A 138 -14.82 4.10 -8.25
C GLY A 138 -13.73 5.07 -7.78
N ILE A 139 -12.48 4.62 -7.66
CA ILE A 139 -11.33 5.47 -7.35
C ILE A 139 -10.63 5.84 -8.67
N ASP A 140 -10.53 7.13 -8.99
CA ASP A 140 -9.74 7.54 -10.17
C ASP A 140 -8.23 7.48 -9.85
N PRO A 141 -7.45 6.57 -10.47
CA PRO A 141 -6.02 6.47 -10.24
C PRO A 141 -5.21 7.70 -10.70
N ASP A 142 -5.80 8.61 -11.47
CA ASP A 142 -5.15 9.87 -11.87
C ASP A 142 -5.37 11.00 -10.85
N GLU A 143 -6.45 10.93 -10.07
CA GLU A 143 -6.69 11.80 -8.92
C GLU A 143 -6.02 11.26 -7.66
N ARG A 144 -6.16 9.95 -7.42
CA ARG A 144 -5.60 9.22 -6.29
C ARG A 144 -4.71 8.09 -6.76
N ARG A 145 -3.40 8.35 -6.77
CA ARG A 145 -2.38 7.39 -7.24
C ARG A 145 -2.47 6.07 -6.49
N THR A 146 -2.18 4.99 -7.22
CA THR A 146 -1.95 3.68 -6.60
C THR A 146 -0.70 3.74 -5.69
N PRO A 147 -0.58 2.89 -4.67
CA PRO A 147 0.57 2.98 -3.77
C PRO A 147 1.95 2.88 -4.45
N PRO A 148 2.17 1.99 -5.44
CA PRO A 148 3.44 1.98 -6.19
C PRO A 148 3.72 3.30 -6.93
N GLU A 149 2.69 3.94 -7.49
CA GLU A 149 2.82 5.23 -8.19
C GLU A 149 3.09 6.39 -7.23
N GLU A 150 2.48 6.39 -6.05
CA GLU A 150 2.74 7.39 -5.02
C GLU A 150 4.17 7.26 -4.48
N ILE A 151 4.64 6.03 -4.23
CA ILE A 151 6.04 5.76 -3.86
C ILE A 151 7.01 6.28 -4.94
N ALA A 152 6.70 6.04 -6.21
CA ALA A 152 7.54 6.54 -7.31
C ALA A 152 7.61 8.07 -7.32
N LEU A 153 6.48 8.74 -7.12
CA LEU A 153 6.40 10.20 -7.04
C LEU A 153 7.20 10.74 -5.86
N GLU A 154 7.02 10.18 -4.68
CA GLU A 154 7.70 10.60 -3.46
C GLU A 154 9.20 10.37 -3.55
N ARG A 155 9.63 9.27 -4.18
CA ARG A 155 11.04 9.08 -4.53
C ARG A 155 11.51 10.27 -5.37
N MET A 156 10.85 10.57 -6.49
CA MET A 156 11.30 11.66 -7.38
C MET A 156 11.37 13.02 -6.68
N ARG A 157 10.45 13.28 -5.75
CA ARG A 157 10.44 14.50 -4.92
C ARG A 157 11.58 14.53 -3.89
N ALA A 158 11.81 13.42 -3.20
CA ALA A 158 12.79 13.32 -2.13
C ALA A 158 14.23 13.04 -2.62
N GLY A 159 14.40 12.62 -3.87
CA GLY A 159 15.68 12.19 -4.44
C GLY A 159 16.14 10.80 -4.00
N GLY A 160 15.37 10.11 -3.17
CA GLY A 160 15.67 8.77 -2.66
C GLY A 160 14.52 8.19 -1.86
N PHE A 161 14.77 7.08 -1.17
CA PHE A 161 13.82 6.46 -0.24
C PHE A 161 14.19 6.78 1.21
N PRO A 162 13.61 7.83 1.83
CA PRO A 162 13.93 8.20 3.20
C PRO A 162 13.40 7.14 4.19
N SER A 163 14.30 6.61 5.01
CA SER A 163 13.98 5.66 6.07
C SER A 163 13.17 6.32 7.19
N ARG A 164 12.12 5.64 7.66
CA ARG A 164 11.22 6.13 8.72
C ARG A 164 11.31 5.26 9.96
N ASN A 165 10.77 4.07 9.84
CA ASN A 165 10.70 3.01 10.83
C ASN A 165 10.75 1.68 10.08
N LEU A 166 11.04 0.59 10.80
CA LEU A 166 11.29 -0.71 10.21
C LEU A 166 10.08 -1.23 9.40
N LEU A 167 8.85 -1.04 9.89
CA LEU A 167 7.65 -1.50 9.20
C LEU A 167 7.41 -0.73 7.91
N ASP A 168 7.41 0.61 7.97
CA ASP A 168 7.21 1.45 6.79
C ASP A 168 8.29 1.19 5.73
N ASP A 169 9.53 0.99 6.17
CA ASP A 169 10.65 0.70 5.29
C ASP A 169 10.52 -0.69 4.66
N ALA A 170 10.01 -1.68 5.40
CA ALA A 170 9.75 -3.03 4.90
C ALA A 170 8.61 -3.04 3.86
N ILE A 171 7.50 -2.34 4.14
CA ILE A 171 6.40 -2.14 3.19
C ILE A 171 6.92 -1.44 1.92
N LEU A 172 7.73 -0.40 2.08
CA LEU A 172 8.32 0.34 0.98
C LEU A 172 9.21 -0.56 0.11
N ILE A 173 10.11 -1.34 0.72
CA ILE A 173 10.99 -2.28 0.02
C ILE A 173 10.15 -3.28 -0.77
N ALA A 174 9.22 -3.98 -0.12
CA ALA A 174 8.38 -4.99 -0.75
C ALA A 174 7.53 -4.39 -1.90
N THR A 175 6.94 -3.21 -1.70
CA THR A 175 6.13 -2.53 -2.74
C THR A 175 7.00 -2.05 -3.90
N VAL A 176 8.22 -1.57 -3.67
CA VAL A 176 9.13 -1.12 -4.75
C VAL A 176 9.63 -2.29 -5.59
N GLU A 177 9.87 -3.44 -4.96
CA GLU A 177 10.38 -4.63 -5.62
C GLU A 177 9.28 -5.35 -6.42
N THR A 178 8.07 -5.46 -5.88
CA THR A 178 6.97 -6.26 -6.47
C THR A 178 5.86 -5.45 -7.13
N SER A 179 5.78 -4.14 -6.86
CA SER A 179 4.62 -3.29 -7.15
C SER A 179 3.31 -3.73 -6.47
N VAL A 180 3.37 -4.63 -5.50
CA VAL A 180 2.21 -5.10 -4.74
C VAL A 180 2.09 -4.28 -3.44
N PRO A 181 0.96 -3.57 -3.22
CA PRO A 181 0.70 -2.86 -1.98
C PRO A 181 0.42 -3.83 -0.82
N LEU A 182 0.94 -3.46 0.35
CA LEU A 182 0.83 -4.20 1.61
C LEU A 182 0.33 -3.30 2.73
N VAL A 183 -0.60 -3.79 3.53
CA VAL A 183 -1.10 -3.13 4.74
C VAL A 183 -0.75 -3.97 5.96
N ALA A 184 -0.53 -3.32 7.10
CA ALA A 184 -0.14 -3.99 8.33
C ALA A 184 -1.03 -3.58 9.51
N PHE A 185 -1.40 -4.55 10.32
CA PHE A 185 -2.26 -4.43 11.49
C PHE A 185 -1.53 -4.94 12.74
N ASP A 186 -1.91 -4.42 13.90
CA ASP A 186 -1.60 -5.07 15.17
C ASP A 186 -2.45 -6.34 15.28
N ASP A 187 -1.82 -7.52 15.23
CA ASP A 187 -2.52 -8.80 15.21
C ASP A 187 -3.29 -9.05 16.51
N GLU A 188 -2.82 -8.52 17.65
CA GLU A 188 -3.53 -8.60 18.94
C GLU A 188 -4.79 -7.73 18.98
N LYS A 189 -5.03 -6.92 17.93
CA LYS A 189 -6.20 -6.06 17.76
C LYS A 189 -7.10 -6.53 16.64
N LEU A 190 -6.97 -7.77 16.17
CA LEU A 190 -7.87 -8.34 15.16
C LEU A 190 -8.68 -9.47 15.78
N GLU A 191 -9.94 -9.57 15.37
CA GLU A 191 -10.84 -10.63 15.82
C GLU A 191 -11.11 -11.61 14.67
N GLY A 192 -10.58 -12.82 14.75
CA GLY A 192 -10.80 -13.85 13.74
C GLY A 192 -10.15 -13.56 12.37
N PRO A 193 -10.66 -14.18 11.28
CA PRO A 193 -10.02 -14.09 9.96
C PRO A 193 -10.26 -12.74 9.28
N LEU A 194 -9.24 -12.25 8.58
CA LEU A 194 -9.38 -11.07 7.72
C LEU A 194 -10.19 -11.40 6.47
N GLY A 195 -10.89 -10.39 5.97
CA GLY A 195 -11.59 -10.49 4.71
C GLY A 195 -11.95 -9.16 4.07
N LEU A 196 -12.60 -9.25 2.91
CA LEU A 196 -13.07 -8.11 2.14
C LEU A 196 -14.60 -8.16 2.03
N ARG A 197 -15.25 -7.02 2.29
CA ARG A 197 -16.68 -6.84 2.07
C ARG A 197 -17.03 -5.41 1.71
N LEU A 198 -18.29 -5.20 1.34
CA LEU A 198 -18.87 -3.88 1.29
C LEU A 198 -19.27 -3.40 2.70
N SER A 199 -19.17 -2.10 2.91
CA SER A 199 -19.67 -1.45 4.12
C SER A 199 -21.18 -1.55 4.23
N GLU A 200 -21.67 -1.71 5.46
CA GLU A 200 -23.09 -1.73 5.77
C GLU A 200 -23.67 -0.30 5.85
N PRO A 201 -24.98 -0.11 5.58
CA PRO A 201 -25.61 1.20 5.76
C PRO A 201 -25.45 1.72 7.20
N GLY A 202 -24.85 2.90 7.34
CA GLY A 202 -24.60 3.52 8.64
C GLY A 202 -23.38 2.98 9.39
N GLU A 203 -22.61 2.06 8.79
CA GLU A 203 -21.40 1.53 9.40
C GLU A 203 -20.37 2.65 9.66
N ARG A 204 -19.67 2.53 10.79
CA ARG A 204 -18.53 3.36 11.16
C ARG A 204 -17.25 2.54 11.12
N LEU A 205 -16.19 3.13 10.59
CA LEU A 205 -14.88 2.48 10.54
C LEU A 205 -14.41 2.12 11.96
N GLY A 206 -14.14 0.85 12.24
CA GLY A 206 -13.75 0.38 13.57
C GLY A 206 -14.88 0.30 14.61
N GLY A 207 -16.12 0.67 14.23
CA GLY A 207 -17.31 0.71 15.08
C GLY A 207 -17.65 2.09 15.64
N ASP A 208 -16.67 2.94 15.89
CA ASP A 208 -16.82 4.27 16.51
C ASP A 208 -16.15 5.40 15.72
N GLY A 209 -15.36 5.07 14.70
CA GLY A 209 -14.69 6.04 13.84
C GLY A 209 -15.63 6.79 12.90
N ARG A 210 -15.05 7.36 11.82
CA ARG A 210 -15.82 8.13 10.84
C ARG A 210 -16.87 7.23 10.14
N PRO A 211 -18.02 7.80 9.74
CA PRO A 211 -18.99 7.05 8.92
C PRO A 211 -18.36 6.61 7.60
N LEU A 212 -18.71 5.41 7.17
CA LEU A 212 -18.35 4.87 5.86
C LEU A 212 -19.40 5.25 4.83
N SER A 213 -18.94 5.45 3.59
CA SER A 213 -19.86 5.61 2.46
C SER A 213 -20.58 4.29 2.20
N SER A 214 -21.79 4.33 1.66
CA SER A 214 -22.52 3.11 1.30
C SER A 214 -21.77 2.32 0.23
N ARG A 215 -21.73 0.99 0.38
CA ARG A 215 -21.07 0.07 -0.56
C ARG A 215 -19.58 0.38 -0.80
N GLN A 216 -18.91 0.92 0.20
CA GLN A 216 -17.47 1.12 0.19
C GLN A 216 -16.75 -0.19 0.47
N VAL A 217 -15.74 -0.55 -0.31
CA VAL A 217 -14.96 -1.77 -0.04
C VAL A 217 -14.08 -1.57 1.19
N VAL A 218 -14.22 -2.47 2.16
CA VAL A 218 -13.48 -2.46 3.43
C VAL A 218 -12.72 -3.76 3.64
N ILE A 219 -11.62 -3.66 4.39
CA ILE A 219 -10.96 -4.78 5.03
C ILE A 219 -11.65 -4.95 6.39
N ALA A 220 -12.15 -6.15 6.66
CA ALA A 220 -12.87 -6.47 7.88
C ALA A 220 -12.23 -7.67 8.57
N ASP A 221 -12.36 -7.70 9.89
CA ASP A 221 -12.20 -8.91 10.67
C ASP A 221 -13.59 -9.56 10.91
N ALA A 222 -13.69 -10.52 11.81
CA ALA A 222 -14.95 -11.20 12.11
C ALA A 222 -16.00 -10.31 12.77
N GLU A 223 -15.62 -9.19 13.37
CA GLU A 223 -16.52 -8.30 14.10
C GLU A 223 -16.84 -7.01 13.33
N ARG A 224 -15.86 -6.39 12.67
CA ARG A 224 -15.97 -5.02 12.16
C ARG A 224 -15.01 -4.71 11.02
N SER A 225 -15.24 -3.57 10.37
CA SER A 225 -14.25 -3.00 9.45
C SER A 225 -13.01 -2.53 10.22
N VAL A 226 -11.84 -3.01 9.79
CA VAL A 226 -10.52 -2.67 10.33
C VAL A 226 -9.75 -1.71 9.43
N GLY A 227 -10.19 -1.54 8.18
CA GLY A 227 -9.65 -0.55 7.26
C GLY A 227 -10.53 -0.35 6.03
N VAL A 228 -10.36 0.77 5.36
CA VAL A 228 -10.93 1.03 4.03
C VAL A 228 -9.90 0.60 2.98
N LEU A 229 -10.34 -0.09 1.95
CA LEU A 229 -9.45 -0.61 0.92
C LEU A 229 -8.65 0.52 0.26
N PHE A 230 -7.32 0.37 0.25
CA PHE A 230 -6.34 1.39 -0.20
C PHE A 230 -6.48 2.75 0.49
N ALA A 231 -7.09 2.85 1.68
CA ALA A 231 -7.27 4.12 2.39
C ALA A 231 -6.99 3.95 3.90
N ASP A 232 -7.82 4.55 4.74
CA ASP A 232 -7.57 4.66 6.17
C ASP A 232 -7.73 3.32 6.89
N LEU A 233 -6.86 3.06 7.87
CA LEU A 233 -7.10 2.03 8.87
C LEU A 233 -8.04 2.55 9.96
N ALA A 234 -8.82 1.66 10.55
CA ALA A 234 -9.57 1.96 11.75
C ALA A 234 -8.61 2.33 12.90
N GLU A 235 -9.04 3.26 13.75
CA GLU A 235 -8.24 3.71 14.89
C GLU A 235 -7.90 2.52 15.80
N GLY A 236 -6.65 2.49 16.28
CA GLY A 236 -6.15 1.42 17.15
C GLY A 236 -5.91 0.06 16.48
N ARG A 237 -6.18 -0.11 15.18
CA ARG A 237 -5.90 -1.36 14.44
C ARG A 237 -4.53 -1.38 13.76
N GLY A 238 -3.94 -0.21 13.53
CA GLY A 238 -2.59 -0.09 12.97
C GLY A 238 -1.51 -0.49 13.99
N VAL A 239 -0.35 -0.89 13.47
CA VAL A 239 0.83 -1.23 14.28
C VAL A 239 1.29 -0.01 15.10
N HIS A 240 1.56 -0.24 16.38
CA HIS A 240 2.10 0.77 17.30
C HIS A 240 3.41 0.28 17.96
N PRO A 241 4.16 1.14 18.69
CA PRO A 241 5.46 0.75 19.26
C PRO A 241 5.43 -0.44 20.24
N ARG A 242 4.27 -0.80 20.79
CA ARG A 242 4.12 -1.94 21.70
C ARG A 242 3.74 -3.24 20.97
N THR A 243 3.36 -3.17 19.70
CA THR A 243 2.95 -4.33 18.90
C THR A 243 4.09 -5.32 18.85
N ARG A 244 3.79 -6.60 19.08
CA ARG A 244 4.76 -7.70 19.05
C ARG A 244 4.50 -8.66 17.90
N ARG A 245 3.25 -8.75 17.48
CA ARG A 245 2.79 -9.58 16.38
C ARG A 245 2.07 -8.70 15.37
N ILE A 246 2.54 -8.74 14.13
CA ILE A 246 2.04 -7.90 13.04
C ILE A 246 1.35 -8.80 12.04
N ARG A 247 0.08 -8.51 11.71
CA ARG A 247 -0.58 -9.13 10.57
C ARG A 247 -0.38 -8.27 9.34
N ILE A 248 0.23 -8.83 8.32
CA ILE A 248 0.48 -8.17 7.04
C ILE A 248 -0.49 -8.74 6.03
N ALA A 249 -1.21 -7.89 5.31
CA ALA A 249 -2.12 -8.30 4.27
C ALA A 249 -1.81 -7.60 2.94
N SER A 250 -2.06 -8.31 1.84
CA SER A 250 -2.09 -7.76 0.49
C SER A 250 -3.43 -8.06 -0.17
N ILE A 251 -3.81 -7.18 -1.09
CA ILE A 251 -5.01 -7.34 -1.90
C ILE A 251 -4.57 -7.72 -3.30
N GLN A 252 -4.91 -8.93 -3.70
CA GLN A 252 -4.69 -9.41 -5.05
C GLN A 252 -5.90 -9.08 -5.90
N VAL A 253 -5.65 -8.48 -7.06
CA VAL A 253 -6.68 -8.14 -8.03
C VAL A 253 -6.43 -8.87 -9.33
N LYS A 254 -7.45 -8.94 -10.19
CA LYS A 254 -7.35 -9.51 -11.54
C LYS A 254 -6.10 -9.01 -12.27
N GLY A 255 -5.28 -9.94 -12.76
CA GLY A 255 -4.06 -9.63 -13.51
C GLY A 255 -2.80 -9.45 -12.68
N VAL A 256 -2.88 -9.53 -11.34
CA VAL A 256 -1.70 -9.62 -10.46
C VAL A 256 -1.34 -11.10 -10.24
N PRO A 257 -0.13 -11.56 -10.59
CA PRO A 257 0.29 -12.95 -10.37
C PRO A 257 0.42 -13.31 -8.88
N ASP A 258 0.07 -14.55 -8.50
CA ASP A 258 0.17 -15.08 -7.14
C ASP A 258 1.59 -14.93 -6.60
N VAL A 259 2.59 -15.28 -7.42
CA VAL A 259 4.02 -15.14 -7.11
C VAL A 259 4.42 -13.72 -6.71
N SER A 260 3.80 -12.68 -7.28
CA SER A 260 4.12 -11.29 -6.91
C SER A 260 3.58 -10.93 -5.54
N VAL A 261 2.44 -11.50 -5.14
CA VAL A 261 1.84 -11.28 -3.83
C VAL A 261 2.59 -12.08 -2.76
N GLU A 262 2.89 -13.34 -3.05
CA GLU A 262 3.71 -14.20 -2.19
C GLU A 262 5.10 -13.60 -1.96
N GLU A 263 5.77 -13.13 -3.02
CA GLU A 263 7.07 -12.46 -2.92
C GLU A 263 6.98 -11.17 -2.08
N ALA A 264 5.89 -10.41 -2.20
CA ALA A 264 5.70 -9.19 -1.40
C ALA A 264 5.56 -9.51 0.09
N LEU A 265 4.77 -10.53 0.44
CA LEU A 265 4.59 -11.01 1.82
C LEU A 265 5.88 -11.64 2.38
N TRP A 266 6.66 -12.30 1.53
CA TRP A 266 7.96 -12.86 1.91
C TRP A 266 9.00 -11.77 2.19
N ILE A 267 9.17 -10.80 1.29
CA ILE A 267 10.14 -9.70 1.45
C ILE A 267 9.87 -8.90 2.73
N ILE A 268 8.61 -8.58 3.02
CA ILE A 268 8.30 -7.81 4.23
C ILE A 268 8.56 -8.64 5.49
N ALA A 269 8.23 -9.94 5.50
CA ALA A 269 8.53 -10.82 6.63
C ALA A 269 10.05 -10.93 6.87
N GLU A 270 10.83 -11.16 5.81
CA GLU A 270 12.30 -11.18 5.80
C GLU A 270 12.88 -9.90 6.44
N VAL A 271 12.44 -8.73 5.95
CA VAL A 271 12.93 -7.43 6.43
C VAL A 271 12.57 -7.18 7.90
N LEU A 272 11.36 -7.57 8.32
CA LEU A 272 10.90 -7.39 9.70
C LEU A 272 11.61 -8.32 10.69
N GLN A 273 11.94 -9.54 10.28
CA GLN A 273 12.65 -10.53 11.09
C GLN A 273 14.17 -10.28 11.13
N GLY A 274 14.70 -9.45 10.23
CA GLY A 274 16.04 -8.89 10.31
C GLY A 274 17.07 -9.53 9.39
N ASP A 275 16.64 -10.39 8.46
CA ASP A 275 17.54 -11.09 7.55
C ASP A 275 17.68 -10.32 6.24
N ALA A 276 18.17 -9.08 6.31
CA ALA A 276 18.51 -8.35 5.10
C ALA A 276 19.77 -8.98 4.51
N GLY A 277 19.58 -9.97 3.61
CA GLY A 277 20.63 -10.75 2.97
C GLY A 277 21.94 -9.99 2.82
N GLU A 278 22.97 -10.44 3.56
CA GLU A 278 24.34 -10.19 3.16
C GLU A 278 24.50 -10.80 1.77
N GLY A 279 24.49 -9.94 0.75
CA GLY A 279 24.87 -10.34 -0.59
C GLY A 279 26.22 -11.05 -0.49
N ALA A 280 26.24 -12.33 -0.83
CA ALA A 280 27.47 -13.09 -1.00
C ALA A 280 28.41 -12.27 -1.87
N ALA A 281 29.47 -11.74 -1.26
CA ALA A 281 30.58 -11.18 -2.02
C ALA A 281 31.13 -12.32 -2.89
N PRO A 282 31.41 -12.09 -4.19
CA PRO A 282 32.07 -13.11 -4.98
C PRO A 282 33.40 -13.42 -4.31
N ALA A 283 33.62 -14.68 -3.98
CA ALA A 283 34.91 -15.16 -3.50
C ALA A 283 35.96 -14.73 -4.54
N GLY A 284 36.71 -13.70 -4.18
CA GLY A 284 37.83 -13.21 -4.96
C GLY A 284 38.85 -14.31 -5.03
N ASN A 285 38.91 -14.97 -6.18
CA ASN A 285 39.97 -15.89 -6.51
C ASN A 285 41.23 -15.04 -6.76
N ALA A 286 42.26 -15.22 -5.94
CA ALA A 286 43.59 -14.69 -6.18
C ALA A 286 44.62 -15.44 -5.34
N PRO A 287 45.86 -15.53 -5.83
CA PRO A 287 46.31 -16.37 -6.94
C PRO A 287 47.02 -17.66 -6.46
#